data_AF-A0A2E9J9K6-F1
#
_entry.id   AF-A0A2E9J9K6-F1
#
_cell.length_a   1.000
_cell.length_b   1.000
_cell.length_c   1.000
_cell.angle_alpha   90.00
_cell.angle_beta   90.00
_cell.angle_gamma   90.00
#
_symmetry.space_group_name_H-M   'P 1'
#
loop_
_entity.id
_entity.type
_entity.pdbx_description
1 polymer ?
#
loop_
_entity_poly.entity_id
_entity_poly.type
_entity_poly.pdbx_seq_one_letter_code
_entity_poly.pdbx_strand_id
1 'polypeptide(L)'
;MSTYTPKKGDIQRAWHVVDADGLILGRLASEVAKILRGKHKPTFTPHQDTGDHVVIVNADKVVLSGSKRTDKAVYSHSGYPGGLKTKTYGDLLADRPEEALRTTIGGMLPKNRLGRQMLTKLKIYSGGDHPHDAQKPQQLELEHTRLRGPKEIKPVESKTTEVKASDSQEEPLEAINPETEEIETSGSVSLQDLGLTTAVINNLAAGGITTIEELVGKTSEDILGIAKIGPKAVEQIIAGLKDNGFSLKEI
;
A
#
# COMPACT_ATOMS: atom_id res chain seq x y z
N MET A 1 29.23 -27.09 12.21
CA MET A 1 27.95 -26.63 12.78
C MET A 1 26.80 -27.18 11.95
N SER A 2 25.71 -27.62 12.57
CA SER A 2 24.52 -28.15 11.88
C SER A 2 23.33 -27.22 12.07
N THR A 3 22.55 -26.98 11.01
CA THR A 3 21.31 -26.20 11.06
C THR A 3 20.17 -27.09 11.52
N TYR A 4 19.26 -26.55 12.34
CA TYR A 4 18.10 -27.29 12.81
C TYR A 4 17.26 -27.80 11.63
N THR A 5 16.97 -29.10 11.63
CA THR A 5 16.07 -29.75 10.68
C THR A 5 14.95 -30.43 11.47
N PRO A 6 13.67 -30.11 11.20
CA PRO A 6 12.55 -30.69 11.92
C PRO A 6 12.49 -32.20 11.67
N LYS A 7 12.17 -32.95 12.74
CA LYS A 7 11.83 -34.38 12.62
C LYS A 7 10.34 -34.49 12.30
N LYS A 8 9.95 -35.58 11.62
CA LYS A 8 8.55 -35.80 11.22
C LYS A 8 7.55 -35.75 12.39
N GLY A 9 7.96 -36.19 13.59
CA GLY A 9 7.12 -36.18 14.79
C GLY A 9 6.95 -34.79 15.42
N ASP A 10 7.88 -33.86 15.16
CA ASP A 10 7.87 -32.52 15.75
C ASP A 10 7.02 -31.53 14.93
N ILE A 11 6.52 -31.94 13.76
CA ILE A 11 5.73 -31.09 12.87
C ILE A 11 4.31 -30.97 13.42
N GLN A 12 4.05 -29.91 14.18
CA GLN A 12 2.71 -29.52 14.58
C GLN A 12 2.02 -28.78 13.45
N ARG A 13 0.78 -29.15 13.11
CA ARG A 13 -0.04 -28.50 12.09
C ARG A 13 -1.28 -27.92 12.73
N ALA A 14 -1.46 -26.61 12.59
CA ALA A 14 -2.68 -25.92 12.99
C ALA A 14 -3.70 -25.92 11.84
N TRP A 15 -4.95 -25.66 12.19
CA TRP A 15 -6.03 -25.39 11.25
C TRP A 15 -6.37 -23.90 11.30
N HIS A 16 -6.47 -23.26 10.14
CA HIS A 16 -6.87 -21.87 10.00
C HIS A 16 -8.15 -21.77 9.19
N VAL A 17 -9.05 -20.87 9.57
CA VAL A 17 -10.24 -20.51 8.78
C VAL A 17 -10.11 -19.07 8.32
N VAL A 18 -10.34 -18.86 7.02
CA VAL A 18 -10.31 -17.56 6.37
C VAL A 18 -11.66 -17.33 5.70
N ASP A 19 -12.32 -16.25 6.08
CA ASP A 19 -13.48 -15.74 5.36
C ASP A 19 -13.02 -14.96 4.12
N ALA A 20 -13.48 -15.37 2.95
CA ALA A 20 -13.10 -14.77 1.68
C ALA A 20 -14.00 -13.59 1.26
N ASP A 21 -15.04 -13.28 2.04
CA ASP A 21 -15.98 -12.19 1.75
C ASP A 21 -15.26 -10.83 1.64
N GLY A 22 -15.44 -10.16 0.49
CA GLY A 22 -14.83 -8.84 0.22
C GLY A 22 -13.30 -8.84 0.04
N LEU A 23 -12.65 -10.01 0.03
CA LEU A 23 -11.19 -10.11 -0.13
C LEU A 23 -10.78 -10.14 -1.60
N ILE A 24 -9.65 -9.50 -1.93
CA ILE A 24 -9.09 -9.56 -3.28
C ILE A 24 -8.44 -10.92 -3.49
N LEU A 25 -8.90 -11.66 -4.50
CA LEU A 25 -8.47 -13.03 -4.81
C LEU A 25 -6.94 -13.23 -4.78
N GLY A 26 -6.19 -12.37 -5.46
CA GLY A 26 -4.74 -12.53 -5.58
C GLY A 26 -3.99 -12.28 -4.27
N ARG A 27 -4.45 -11.33 -3.45
CA ARG A 27 -3.83 -11.02 -2.15
C ARG A 27 -4.14 -12.12 -1.14
N LEU A 28 -5.40 -12.54 -1.08
CA LEU A 28 -5.84 -13.69 -0.30
C LEU A 28 -5.02 -14.94 -0.64
N ALA A 29 -4.92 -15.29 -1.94
CA ALA A 29 -4.21 -16.48 -2.37
C ALA A 29 -2.72 -16.48 -1.99
N SER A 30 -2.08 -15.29 -1.97
CA SER A 30 -0.66 -15.15 -1.61
C SER A 30 -0.42 -15.47 -0.14
N GLU A 31 -1.27 -14.94 0.75
CA GLU A 31 -1.17 -15.22 2.19
C GLU A 31 -1.49 -16.68 2.50
N VAL A 32 -2.54 -17.23 1.89
CA VAL A 32 -2.89 -18.64 2.05
C VAL A 32 -1.74 -19.55 1.58
N ALA A 33 -1.12 -19.24 0.45
CA ALA A 33 0.03 -20.02 -0.04
C ALA A 33 1.24 -19.95 0.90
N LYS A 34 1.45 -18.84 1.61
CA LYS A 34 2.51 -18.69 2.64
C LYS A 34 2.26 -19.65 3.81
N ILE A 35 1.02 -19.74 4.26
CA ILE A 35 0.60 -20.60 5.39
C ILE A 35 0.65 -22.08 5.01
N LEU A 36 0.13 -22.44 3.84
CA LEU A 36 0.18 -23.81 3.31
C LEU A 36 1.61 -24.32 3.16
N ARG A 37 2.57 -23.43 2.87
CA ARG A 37 3.99 -23.72 2.78
C ARG A 37 4.69 -23.79 4.14
N GLY A 38 4.09 -23.19 5.19
CA GLY A 38 4.68 -23.09 6.52
C GLY A 38 5.69 -21.96 6.70
N LYS A 39 5.72 -21.00 5.77
CA LYS A 39 6.68 -19.87 5.81
C LYS A 39 6.42 -18.88 6.94
N HIS A 40 5.28 -18.97 7.63
CA HIS A 40 5.00 -18.22 8.85
C HIS A 40 5.66 -18.82 10.08
N LYS A 41 6.11 -20.08 10.04
CA LYS A 41 6.79 -20.73 11.16
C LYS A 41 8.30 -20.57 11.06
N PRO A 42 9.00 -20.36 12.19
CA PRO A 42 10.46 -20.28 12.21
C PRO A 42 11.15 -21.62 11.89
N THR A 43 10.43 -22.73 12.05
CA THR A 43 10.92 -24.10 11.74
C THR A 43 10.81 -24.45 10.25
N PHE A 44 10.55 -23.48 9.39
CA PHE A 44 10.36 -23.68 7.96
C PHE A 44 11.58 -24.37 7.32
N THR A 45 11.31 -25.45 6.59
CA THR A 45 12.34 -26.23 5.92
C THR A 45 11.87 -26.55 4.48
N PRO A 46 12.64 -26.19 3.42
CA PRO A 46 12.16 -26.29 2.04
C PRO A 46 11.83 -27.72 1.56
N HIS A 47 12.53 -28.73 2.10
CA HIS A 47 12.41 -30.12 1.68
C HIS A 47 11.32 -30.90 2.42
N GLN A 48 10.66 -30.30 3.42
CA GLN A 48 9.68 -30.97 4.27
C GLN A 48 8.41 -30.13 4.43
N ASP A 49 7.25 -30.81 4.49
CA ASP A 49 5.97 -30.12 4.63
C ASP A 49 5.64 -29.78 6.08
N THR A 50 5.93 -28.53 6.46
CA THR A 50 5.69 -27.95 7.79
C THR A 50 4.48 -27.00 7.83
N GLY A 51 3.78 -26.84 6.71
CA GLY A 51 2.66 -25.90 6.61
C GLY A 51 1.36 -26.40 7.25
N ASP A 52 0.46 -25.45 7.47
CA ASP A 52 -0.80 -25.67 8.17
C ASP A 52 -1.96 -26.01 7.22
N HIS A 53 -3.08 -26.44 7.81
CA HIS A 53 -4.34 -26.59 7.11
C HIS A 53 -5.04 -25.24 7.02
N VAL A 54 -5.64 -24.96 5.86
CA VAL A 54 -6.39 -23.72 5.63
C VAL A 54 -7.74 -24.09 5.05
N VAL A 55 -8.79 -23.61 5.69
CA VAL A 55 -10.18 -23.68 5.26
C VAL A 55 -10.59 -22.28 4.82
N ILE A 56 -11.06 -22.16 3.58
CA ILE A 56 -11.61 -20.92 3.03
C ILE A 56 -13.12 -21.08 2.94
N VAL A 57 -13.87 -20.12 3.49
CA VAL A 57 -15.33 -20.03 3.39
C VAL A 57 -15.74 -18.81 2.58
N ASN A 58 -17.00 -18.76 2.11
CA ASN A 58 -17.53 -17.70 1.25
C ASN A 58 -16.71 -17.47 -0.02
N ALA A 59 -16.23 -18.56 -0.64
CA ALA A 59 -15.37 -18.51 -1.82
C ALA A 59 -15.98 -17.84 -3.05
N ASP A 60 -17.31 -17.78 -3.12
CA ASP A 60 -18.10 -17.12 -4.17
C ASP A 60 -18.06 -15.59 -4.09
N LYS A 61 -17.83 -15.02 -2.90
CA LYS A 61 -17.81 -13.57 -2.64
C LYS A 61 -16.44 -12.91 -2.83
N VAL A 62 -15.46 -13.64 -3.35
CA VAL A 62 -14.13 -13.07 -3.64
C VAL A 62 -14.19 -11.99 -4.71
N VAL A 63 -13.42 -10.95 -4.50
CA VAL A 63 -13.41 -9.77 -5.36
C VAL A 63 -12.25 -9.83 -6.35
N LEU A 64 -12.56 -9.51 -7.61
CA LEU A 64 -11.59 -9.22 -8.65
C LEU A 64 -11.53 -7.71 -8.86
N SER A 65 -10.32 -7.15 -8.90
CA SER A 65 -10.10 -5.72 -9.18
C SER A 65 -10.28 -5.40 -10.68
N GLY A 66 -10.90 -4.28 -11.01
CA GLY A 66 -10.99 -3.76 -12.39
C GLY A 66 -11.87 -4.63 -13.30
N SER A 67 -11.61 -4.60 -14.61
CA SER A 67 -12.35 -5.35 -15.64
C SER A 67 -11.97 -6.83 -15.75
N LYS A 68 -11.13 -7.35 -14.84
CA LYS A 68 -10.59 -8.72 -14.88
C LYS A 68 -11.66 -9.80 -14.86
N ARG A 69 -12.85 -9.50 -14.34
CA ARG A 69 -13.97 -10.45 -14.33
C ARG A 69 -14.38 -10.83 -15.77
N THR A 70 -14.35 -9.87 -16.69
CA THR A 70 -14.75 -10.04 -18.09
C THR A 70 -13.55 -10.33 -18.99
N ASP A 71 -12.46 -9.56 -18.83
CA ASP A 71 -11.35 -9.58 -19.79
C ASP A 71 -10.42 -10.77 -19.60
N LYS A 72 -10.36 -11.34 -18.38
CA LYS A 72 -9.42 -12.42 -18.10
C LYS A 72 -10.00 -13.76 -18.54
N ALA A 73 -9.47 -14.27 -19.64
CA ALA A 73 -9.73 -15.61 -20.10
C ALA A 73 -8.92 -16.66 -19.30
N VAL A 74 -9.58 -17.76 -18.95
CA VAL A 74 -8.98 -19.00 -18.43
C VAL A 74 -9.04 -20.04 -19.53
N TYR A 75 -7.87 -20.59 -19.84
CA TYR A 75 -7.70 -21.58 -20.90
C TYR A 75 -7.51 -22.97 -20.31
N SER A 76 -8.15 -23.95 -20.94
CA SER A 76 -7.90 -25.38 -20.70
C SER A 76 -7.84 -26.10 -22.03
N HIS A 77 -7.00 -27.13 -22.12
CA HIS A 77 -6.82 -27.89 -23.36
C HIS A 77 -7.04 -29.38 -23.08
N SER A 78 -7.84 -30.04 -23.93
CA SER A 78 -8.14 -31.47 -23.77
C SER A 78 -7.00 -32.40 -24.22
N GLY A 79 -6.09 -31.90 -25.06
CA GLY A 79 -5.01 -32.68 -25.69
C GLY A 79 -5.30 -33.07 -27.15
N TYR A 80 -6.56 -32.95 -27.59
CA TYR A 80 -6.96 -33.20 -28.98
C TYR A 80 -6.83 -31.93 -29.86
N PRO A 81 -6.63 -32.06 -31.18
CA PRO A 81 -6.65 -30.92 -32.10
C PRO A 81 -7.96 -30.14 -31.99
N GLY A 82 -7.88 -28.81 -31.87
CA GLY A 82 -9.05 -27.93 -31.66
C GLY A 82 -9.65 -27.99 -30.25
N GLY A 83 -9.00 -28.68 -29.31
CA GLY A 83 -9.51 -28.92 -27.95
C GLY A 83 -9.33 -27.76 -26.96
N LEU A 84 -9.07 -26.54 -27.43
CA LEU A 84 -8.90 -25.36 -26.57
C LEU A 84 -10.27 -24.84 -26.11
N LYS A 85 -10.48 -24.84 -24.80
CA LYS A 85 -11.66 -24.26 -24.16
C LYS A 85 -11.27 -22.99 -23.43
N THR A 86 -12.03 -21.93 -23.70
CA THR A 86 -11.85 -20.62 -23.09
C THR A 86 -13.10 -20.28 -22.28
N LYS A 87 -12.91 -19.85 -21.03
CA LYS A 87 -13.97 -19.29 -20.19
C LYS A 87 -13.50 -17.95 -19.62
N THR A 88 -14.41 -17.01 -19.39
CA THR A 88 -14.04 -15.81 -18.62
C THR A 88 -13.83 -16.20 -17.15
N TYR A 89 -13.02 -15.43 -16.44
CA TYR A 89 -12.80 -15.68 -15.02
C TYR A 89 -14.08 -15.44 -14.20
N GLY A 90 -14.92 -14.50 -14.62
CA GLY A 90 -16.24 -14.25 -14.02
C GLY A 90 -17.16 -15.48 -14.10
N ASP A 91 -17.23 -16.11 -15.27
CA ASP A 91 -18.03 -17.33 -15.45
C ASP A 91 -17.48 -18.48 -14.61
N LEU A 92 -16.14 -18.62 -14.53
CA LEU A 92 -15.51 -19.64 -13.69
C LEU A 92 -15.84 -19.45 -12.20
N LEU A 93 -15.86 -18.21 -11.71
CA LEU A 93 -16.23 -17.91 -10.33
C LEU A 93 -17.71 -18.17 -10.05
N ALA A 94 -18.60 -17.92 -11.02
CA ALA A 94 -20.02 -18.20 -10.88
C ALA A 94 -20.32 -19.71 -10.90
N ASP A 95 -19.67 -20.45 -11.81
CA ASP A 95 -19.85 -21.89 -11.95
C ASP A 95 -19.23 -22.66 -10.77
N ARG A 96 -17.95 -22.38 -10.48
CA ARG A 96 -17.09 -23.17 -9.59
C ARG A 96 -16.08 -22.29 -8.87
N PRO A 97 -16.52 -21.53 -7.85
CA PRO A 97 -15.62 -20.64 -7.09
C PRO A 97 -14.50 -21.41 -6.40
N GLU A 98 -14.77 -22.64 -5.95
CA GLU A 98 -13.77 -23.53 -5.33
C GLU A 98 -12.61 -23.84 -6.27
N GLU A 99 -12.90 -24.12 -7.54
CA GLU A 99 -11.90 -24.48 -8.55
C GLU A 99 -11.05 -23.25 -8.95
N ALA A 100 -11.68 -22.07 -9.02
CA ALA A 100 -11.00 -20.80 -9.28
C ALA A 100 -9.94 -20.48 -8.21
N LEU A 101 -10.32 -20.56 -6.93
CA LEU A 101 -9.41 -20.36 -5.80
C LEU A 101 -8.34 -21.45 -5.72
N ARG A 102 -8.72 -22.72 -5.89
CA ARG A 102 -7.78 -23.85 -5.87
C ARG A 102 -6.72 -23.70 -6.95
N THR A 103 -7.11 -23.33 -8.17
CA THR A 103 -6.19 -23.15 -9.29
C THR A 103 -5.26 -21.96 -9.05
N THR A 104 -5.79 -20.86 -8.51
CA THR A 104 -5.01 -19.66 -8.20
C THR A 104 -3.97 -19.91 -7.12
N ILE A 105 -4.37 -20.50 -5.99
CA ILE A 105 -3.47 -20.84 -4.87
C ILE A 105 -2.47 -21.93 -5.30
N GLY A 106 -2.94 -22.96 -6.00
CA GLY A 106 -2.07 -23.99 -6.57
C GLY A 106 -1.06 -23.43 -7.56
N GLY A 107 -1.40 -22.35 -8.27
CA GLY A 107 -0.51 -21.50 -9.07
C GLY A 107 0.69 -20.96 -8.30
N MET A 108 0.47 -20.55 -7.04
CA MET A 108 1.45 -19.91 -6.16
C MET A 108 2.31 -20.91 -5.35
N LEU A 109 1.96 -22.20 -5.37
CA LEU A 109 2.72 -23.27 -4.73
C LEU A 109 3.85 -23.79 -5.64
N PRO A 110 4.93 -24.37 -5.06
CA PRO A 110 6.01 -24.96 -5.84
C PRO A 110 5.48 -26.11 -6.71
N LYS A 111 5.88 -26.14 -7.98
CA LYS A 111 5.41 -27.14 -8.96
C LYS A 111 6.18 -28.46 -8.84
N ASN A 112 6.12 -29.08 -7.67
CA ASN A 112 6.76 -30.36 -7.37
C ASN A 112 5.80 -31.31 -6.64
N ARG A 113 6.25 -32.53 -6.32
CA ARG A 113 5.45 -33.52 -5.59
C ARG A 113 5.00 -33.00 -4.23
N LEU A 114 5.87 -32.26 -3.53
CA LEU A 114 5.58 -31.66 -2.24
C LEU A 114 4.48 -30.59 -2.34
N GLY A 115 4.50 -29.73 -3.35
CA GLY A 115 3.48 -28.71 -3.56
C GLY A 115 2.10 -29.30 -3.87
N ARG A 116 2.05 -30.44 -4.57
CA ARG A 116 0.80 -31.19 -4.75
C ARG A 116 0.27 -31.74 -3.41
N GLN A 117 1.16 -32.20 -2.53
CA GLN A 117 0.79 -32.60 -1.17
C GLN A 117 0.34 -31.40 -0.32
N MET A 118 1.00 -30.24 -0.45
CA MET A 118 0.59 -29.02 0.26
C MET A 118 -0.83 -28.60 -0.13
N LEU A 119 -1.20 -28.73 -1.41
CA LEU A 119 -2.51 -28.37 -1.92
C LEU A 119 -3.64 -29.23 -1.32
N THR A 120 -3.39 -30.47 -0.88
CA THR A 120 -4.44 -31.32 -0.30
C THR A 120 -4.92 -30.83 1.07
N LYS A 121 -4.09 -30.02 1.75
CA LYS A 121 -4.41 -29.38 3.04
C LYS A 121 -5.34 -28.18 2.91
N LEU A 122 -5.50 -27.64 1.70
CA LEU A 122 -6.42 -26.56 1.39
C LEU A 122 -7.83 -27.11 1.23
N LYS A 123 -8.78 -26.56 1.99
CA LYS A 123 -10.22 -26.81 1.86
C LYS A 123 -10.90 -25.50 1.50
N ILE A 124 -11.82 -25.55 0.54
CA ILE A 124 -12.51 -24.36 0.04
C ILE A 124 -13.98 -24.72 -0.03
N TYR A 125 -14.82 -23.85 0.50
CA TYR A 125 -16.27 -23.95 0.48
C TYR A 125 -16.85 -22.68 -0.11
N SER A 126 -17.84 -22.83 -1.00
CA SER A 126 -18.61 -21.71 -1.51
C SER A 126 -19.44 -21.04 -0.42
N GLY A 127 -20.09 -21.83 0.46
CA GLY A 127 -20.87 -21.32 1.58
C GLY A 127 -20.03 -20.83 2.76
N GLY A 128 -20.71 -20.26 3.76
CA GLY A 128 -20.10 -19.80 5.01
C GLY A 128 -19.77 -20.93 6.00
N ASP A 129 -20.38 -22.10 5.83
CA ASP A 129 -20.21 -23.23 6.74
C ASP A 129 -19.14 -24.23 6.27
N HIS A 130 -18.49 -24.90 7.23
CA HIS A 130 -17.54 -25.97 6.97
C HIS A 130 -17.72 -27.16 7.95
N PRO A 131 -17.49 -28.41 7.50
CA PRO A 131 -17.64 -29.61 8.35
C PRO A 131 -16.45 -29.86 9.30
N HIS A 132 -15.51 -28.92 9.43
CA HIS A 132 -14.21 -29.14 10.08
C HIS A 132 -14.12 -28.61 11.53
N ASP A 133 -15.25 -28.40 12.19
CA ASP A 133 -15.32 -27.83 13.55
C ASP A 133 -14.58 -28.68 14.60
N ALA A 134 -14.56 -30.01 14.42
CA ALA A 134 -13.85 -30.93 15.31
C ALA A 134 -12.34 -30.63 15.40
N GLN A 135 -11.76 -29.99 14.39
CA GLN A 135 -10.34 -29.65 14.33
C GLN A 135 -10.00 -28.31 15.02
N LYS A 136 -11.02 -27.60 15.56
CA LYS A 136 -10.90 -26.30 16.23
C LYS A 136 -10.05 -25.30 15.44
N PRO A 137 -10.47 -24.96 14.21
CA PRO A 137 -9.71 -24.01 13.40
C PRO A 137 -9.64 -22.63 14.05
N GLN A 138 -8.47 -22.00 13.93
CA GLN A 138 -8.24 -20.63 14.35
C GLN A 138 -8.68 -19.66 13.26
N GLN A 139 -9.45 -18.64 13.63
CA GLN A 139 -9.82 -17.59 12.69
C GLN A 139 -8.60 -16.75 12.35
N LEU A 140 -8.38 -16.53 11.05
CA LEU A 140 -7.28 -15.73 10.53
C LEU A 140 -7.84 -14.55 9.73
N GLU A 141 -7.73 -13.36 10.31
CA GLU A 141 -8.15 -12.11 9.66
C GLU A 141 -7.03 -11.57 8.76
N LEU A 142 -7.38 -11.19 7.52
CA LEU A 142 -6.45 -10.70 6.50
C LEU A 142 -6.79 -9.26 6.06
N GLU A 143 -6.66 -8.31 6.97
CA GLU A 143 -7.07 -6.90 6.77
C GLU A 143 -6.44 -6.20 5.56
N HIS A 144 -5.18 -6.50 5.22
CA HIS A 144 -4.50 -5.88 4.07
C HIS A 144 -4.99 -6.40 2.72
N THR A 145 -5.70 -7.54 2.72
CA THR A 145 -6.17 -8.20 1.49
C THR A 145 -7.54 -7.72 1.03
N ARG A 146 -8.28 -7.02 1.90
CA ARG A 146 -9.56 -6.37 1.56
C ARG A 146 -9.40 -5.39 0.40
N LEU A 147 -10.46 -5.23 -0.38
CA LEU A 147 -10.54 -4.19 -1.40
C LEU A 147 -10.50 -2.82 -0.71
N ARG A 148 -9.31 -2.23 -0.59
CA ARG A 148 -9.19 -0.83 -0.22
C ARG A 148 -9.67 -0.03 -1.43
N GLY A 149 -10.82 0.64 -1.30
CA GLY A 149 -11.16 1.76 -2.17
C GLY A 149 -10.09 2.85 -2.12
N PRO A 150 -10.21 3.94 -2.89
CA PRO A 150 -9.35 5.11 -2.69
C PRO A 150 -9.31 5.41 -1.19
N LYS A 151 -8.10 5.46 -0.62
CA LYS A 151 -7.89 5.59 0.83
C LYS A 151 -8.63 6.85 1.27
N GLU A 152 -9.72 6.69 2.03
CA GLU A 152 -10.36 7.83 2.68
C GLU A 152 -9.28 8.49 3.54
N ILE A 153 -8.89 9.70 3.14
CA ILE A 153 -8.02 10.54 3.95
C ILE A 153 -8.92 10.96 5.10
N LYS A 154 -8.84 10.23 6.23
CA LYS A 154 -9.45 10.70 7.46
C LYS A 154 -8.91 12.11 7.71
N PRO A 155 -9.77 13.12 7.94
CA PRO A 155 -9.31 14.44 8.36
C PRO A 155 -8.40 14.21 9.57
N VAL A 156 -7.18 14.72 9.50
CA VAL A 156 -6.28 14.71 10.66
C VAL A 156 -6.98 15.54 11.71
N GLU A 157 -7.58 14.89 12.71
CA GLU A 157 -8.09 15.56 13.88
C GLU A 157 -6.93 16.35 14.49
N SER A 158 -7.08 17.66 14.49
CA SER A 158 -6.25 18.61 15.19
C SER A 158 -6.21 18.18 16.66
N LYS A 159 -5.09 17.57 17.08
CA LYS A 159 -4.73 17.53 18.49
C LYS A 159 -4.48 18.96 18.94
N THR A 160 -5.54 19.62 19.42
CA THR A 160 -5.42 20.70 20.38
C THR A 160 -4.78 20.09 21.61
N THR A 161 -3.45 20.21 21.72
CA THR A 161 -2.76 19.91 22.96
C THR A 161 -2.98 21.11 23.86
N GLU A 162 -3.93 21.00 24.78
CA GLU A 162 -4.01 21.87 25.95
C GLU A 162 -2.68 21.76 26.69
N VAL A 163 -1.85 22.79 26.58
CA VAL A 163 -0.66 22.94 27.42
C VAL A 163 -1.13 23.44 28.77
N LYS A 164 -1.08 22.53 29.74
CA LYS A 164 -1.23 22.81 31.17
C LYS A 164 -0.02 23.63 31.61
N ALA A 165 -0.29 24.84 32.10
CA ALA A 165 0.72 25.72 32.70
C ALA A 165 1.20 25.15 34.05
N SER A 166 2.51 25.02 34.21
CA SER A 166 3.22 25.15 35.49
C SER A 166 4.73 25.25 35.29
N ASP A 167 5.29 26.30 35.91
CA ASP A 167 6.66 26.51 36.41
C ASP A 167 7.74 27.17 35.52
N SER A 168 7.96 28.45 35.84
CA SER A 168 9.22 29.18 36.11
C SER A 168 10.48 28.83 35.29
N GLN A 169 10.99 29.82 34.54
CA GLN A 169 12.06 30.72 35.02
C GLN A 169 12.30 31.89 34.03
N GLU A 170 12.20 33.10 34.60
CA GLU A 170 12.85 34.40 34.31
C GLU A 170 14.34 34.24 33.88
N GLU A 171 15.06 35.07 33.11
CA GLU A 171 15.03 36.45 32.55
C GLU A 171 16.02 36.50 31.32
N PRO A 172 16.49 37.64 30.76
CA PRO A 172 15.79 38.67 29.99
C PRO A 172 16.48 39.05 28.65
N LEU A 173 15.68 39.69 27.79
CA LEU A 173 15.95 40.83 26.89
C LEU A 173 17.39 41.16 26.44
N GLU A 174 17.58 41.29 25.12
CA GLU A 174 18.35 42.40 24.55
C GLU A 174 17.80 42.78 23.16
N ALA A 175 17.48 44.06 23.02
CA ALA A 175 16.99 44.71 21.81
C ALA A 175 18.17 45.27 21.01
N ILE A 176 18.10 45.30 19.68
CA ILE A 176 18.70 46.34 18.83
C ILE A 176 17.85 46.52 17.56
N ASN A 177 17.75 47.79 17.18
CA ASN A 177 16.90 48.47 16.21
C ASN A 177 17.24 48.19 14.72
N PRO A 178 16.39 48.69 13.79
CA PRO A 178 16.39 48.36 12.37
C PRO A 178 17.32 49.29 11.58
N GLU A 179 18.03 48.77 10.59
CA GLU A 179 18.63 49.60 9.54
C GLU A 179 18.35 49.01 8.16
N THR A 180 17.71 49.88 7.39
CA THR A 180 17.42 49.83 5.97
C THR A 180 18.70 49.92 5.16
N GLU A 181 18.88 49.05 4.18
CA GLU A 181 19.73 49.35 3.01
C GLU A 181 18.94 49.04 1.73
N GLU A 182 18.54 50.10 1.04
CA GLU A 182 18.18 50.07 -0.36
C GLU A 182 19.46 49.88 -1.18
N ILE A 183 19.50 48.89 -2.08
CA ILE A 183 20.47 48.90 -3.20
C ILE A 183 19.76 48.54 -4.50
N GLU A 184 20.14 49.33 -5.50
CA GLU A 184 19.57 49.57 -6.80
C GLU A 184 19.72 48.41 -7.80
N THR A 185 18.85 48.49 -8.81
CA THR A 185 18.68 47.68 -10.02
C THR A 185 19.93 47.46 -10.88
N SER A 186 20.18 46.22 -11.32
CA SER A 186 20.30 45.88 -12.76
C SER A 186 20.70 44.40 -12.96
N GLY A 187 19.78 43.62 -13.49
CA GLY A 187 19.97 42.23 -13.88
C GLY A 187 18.65 41.50 -13.72
N SER A 188 17.88 41.33 -14.81
CA SER A 188 16.60 40.63 -14.75
C SER A 188 16.84 39.14 -14.47
N VAL A 189 16.93 38.78 -13.19
CA VAL A 189 16.98 37.39 -12.76
C VAL A 189 15.62 36.78 -13.09
N SER A 190 15.62 35.69 -13.85
CA SER A 190 14.39 34.99 -14.22
C SER A 190 14.06 33.95 -13.14
N LEU A 191 12.78 33.57 -13.00
CA LEU A 191 12.37 32.50 -12.06
C LEU A 191 13.11 31.17 -12.28
N GLN A 192 13.71 30.98 -13.46
CA GLN A 192 14.48 29.79 -13.83
C GLN A 192 15.85 29.75 -13.15
N ASP A 193 16.37 30.91 -12.71
CA ASP A 193 17.68 31.05 -12.08
C ASP A 193 17.62 30.73 -10.56
N LEU A 194 16.42 30.58 -9.99
CA LEU A 194 16.18 30.23 -8.57
C LEU A 194 16.41 28.73 -8.26
N GLY A 195 16.89 27.93 -9.22
CA GLY A 195 17.16 26.50 -9.02
C GLY A 195 15.91 25.64 -8.74
N LEU A 196 14.72 26.16 -9.05
CA LEU A 196 13.44 25.49 -8.81
C LEU A 196 13.18 24.41 -9.86
N THR A 197 12.45 23.36 -9.46
CA THR A 197 12.01 22.35 -10.43
C THR A 197 11.01 22.95 -11.42
N THR A 198 11.03 22.49 -12.66
CA THR A 198 10.13 22.97 -13.74
C THR A 198 8.65 22.83 -13.38
N ALA A 199 8.29 21.83 -12.56
CA ALA A 199 6.95 21.65 -12.04
C ALA A 199 6.52 22.79 -11.09
N VAL A 200 7.41 23.25 -10.22
CA VAL A 200 7.14 24.36 -9.30
C VAL A 200 6.99 25.67 -10.07
N ILE A 201 7.85 25.92 -11.06
CA ILE A 201 7.78 27.11 -11.93
C ILE A 201 6.45 27.15 -12.70
N ASN A 202 6.03 26.03 -13.30
CA ASN A 202 4.77 25.95 -14.03
C ASN A 202 3.55 26.13 -13.13
N ASN A 203 3.61 25.63 -11.89
CA ASN A 203 2.52 25.82 -10.92
C ASN A 203 2.46 27.25 -10.38
N LEU A 204 3.60 27.93 -10.18
CA LEU A 204 3.66 29.35 -9.83
C LEU A 204 3.09 30.22 -10.95
N ALA A 205 3.46 29.94 -12.21
CA ALA A 205 2.91 30.62 -13.38
C ALA A 205 1.39 30.41 -13.51
N ALA A 206 0.88 29.21 -13.22
CA ALA A 206 -0.55 28.93 -13.17
C ALA A 206 -1.27 29.67 -12.03
N GLY A 207 -0.55 29.99 -10.95
CA GLY A 207 -1.01 30.85 -9.86
C GLY A 207 -0.89 32.35 -10.14
N GLY A 208 -0.44 32.74 -11.35
CA GLY A 208 -0.28 34.13 -11.75
C GLY A 208 1.01 34.79 -11.26
N ILE A 209 1.97 34.03 -10.74
CA ILE A 209 3.28 34.53 -10.33
C ILE A 209 4.29 34.20 -11.43
N THR A 210 4.69 35.22 -12.18
CA THR A 210 5.56 35.09 -13.36
C THR A 210 6.90 35.81 -13.20
N THR A 211 6.98 36.73 -12.24
CA THR A 211 8.21 37.48 -11.93
C THR A 211 8.66 37.22 -10.49
N ILE A 212 9.94 37.47 -10.22
CA ILE A 212 10.51 37.36 -8.87
C ILE A 212 9.90 38.43 -7.94
N GLU A 213 9.62 39.63 -8.46
CA GLU A 213 9.00 40.73 -7.72
C GLU A 213 7.60 40.34 -7.19
N GLU A 214 6.78 39.69 -8.02
CA GLU A 214 5.47 39.16 -7.63
C GLU A 214 5.59 38.06 -6.55
N LEU A 215 6.66 37.26 -6.61
CA LEU A 215 6.91 36.18 -5.65
C LEU A 215 7.35 36.72 -4.29
N VAL A 216 8.24 37.73 -4.28
CA VAL A 216 8.72 38.41 -3.06
C VAL A 216 7.58 39.12 -2.32
N GLY A 217 6.61 39.68 -3.05
CA GLY A 217 5.45 40.36 -2.47
C GLY A 217 4.41 39.44 -1.81
N LYS A 218 4.54 38.12 -1.93
CA LYS A 218 3.60 37.12 -1.42
C LYS A 218 4.05 36.53 -0.08
N THR A 219 3.09 36.21 0.78
CA THR A 219 3.35 35.50 2.03
C THR A 219 3.50 33.99 1.77
N SER A 220 4.08 33.27 2.72
CA SER A 220 4.20 31.80 2.66
C SER A 220 2.83 31.10 2.61
N GLU A 221 1.81 31.68 3.26
CA GLU A 221 0.44 31.18 3.24
C GLU A 221 -0.22 31.36 1.87
N ASP A 222 0.01 32.49 1.21
CA ASP A 222 -0.51 32.76 -0.13
C ASP A 222 0.05 31.76 -1.17
N ILE A 223 1.34 31.40 -1.04
CA ILE A 223 1.99 30.44 -1.94
C ILE A 223 1.46 29.02 -1.70
N LEU A 224 1.17 28.65 -0.45
CA LEU A 224 0.51 27.38 -0.11
C LEU A 224 -0.92 27.29 -0.64
N GLY A 225 -1.59 28.43 -0.85
CA GLY A 225 -2.92 28.49 -1.45
C GLY A 225 -2.96 28.13 -2.95
N ILE A 226 -1.81 28.08 -3.63
CA ILE A 226 -1.72 27.76 -5.06
C ILE A 226 -1.87 26.24 -5.27
N ALA A 227 -2.72 25.87 -6.23
CA ALA A 227 -3.00 24.49 -6.54
C ALA A 227 -1.71 23.69 -6.84
N LYS A 228 -1.55 22.55 -6.16
CA LYS A 228 -0.42 21.61 -6.31
C LYS A 228 0.94 22.14 -5.84
N ILE A 229 0.99 23.25 -5.10
CA ILE A 229 2.15 23.63 -4.29
C ILE A 229 1.98 23.05 -2.89
N GLY A 230 3.01 22.36 -2.40
CA GLY A 230 3.03 21.77 -1.05
C GLY A 230 4.11 22.40 -0.18
N PRO A 231 4.15 22.09 1.13
CA PRO A 231 5.07 22.71 2.09
C PRO A 231 6.55 22.56 1.70
N LYS A 232 6.92 21.39 1.16
CA LYS A 232 8.29 21.16 0.65
C LYS A 232 8.67 22.06 -0.53
N ALA A 233 7.70 22.41 -1.39
CA ALA A 233 7.95 23.31 -2.51
C ALA A 233 8.13 24.75 -2.01
N VAL A 234 7.40 25.15 -0.96
CA VAL A 234 7.57 26.46 -0.31
C VAL A 234 8.93 26.59 0.35
N GLU A 235 9.41 25.54 1.04
CA GLU A 235 10.78 25.51 1.57
C GLU A 235 11.84 25.65 0.46
N GLN A 236 11.64 25.00 -0.68
CA GLN A 236 12.53 25.13 -1.84
C GLN A 236 12.51 26.55 -2.43
N ILE A 237 11.35 27.19 -2.48
CA ILE A 237 11.20 28.58 -2.93
C ILE A 237 11.91 29.54 -1.97
N ILE A 238 11.71 29.38 -0.66
CA ILE A 238 12.37 30.20 0.37
C ILE A 238 13.88 30.03 0.31
N ALA A 239 14.37 28.80 0.17
CA ALA A 239 15.80 28.52 0.02
C ALA A 239 16.37 29.17 -1.25
N GLY A 240 15.71 29.01 -2.39
CA GLY A 240 16.15 29.59 -3.67
C GLY A 240 16.12 31.12 -3.68
N LEU A 241 15.16 31.76 -3.01
CA LEU A 241 15.12 33.20 -2.83
C LEU A 241 16.27 33.68 -1.92
N LYS A 242 16.51 32.98 -0.81
CA LYS A 242 17.58 33.31 0.14
C LYS A 242 18.98 33.23 -0.49
N ASP A 243 19.21 32.22 -1.32
CA ASP A 243 20.48 32.05 -2.05
C ASP A 243 20.76 33.20 -3.04
N ASN A 244 19.70 33.88 -3.50
CA ASN A 244 19.77 35.03 -4.39
C ASN A 244 19.58 36.38 -3.66
N GLY A 245 19.59 36.38 -2.32
CA GLY A 245 19.50 37.60 -1.49
C GLY A 245 18.11 38.19 -1.33
N PHE A 246 17.05 37.45 -1.70
CA PHE A 246 15.65 37.88 -1.55
C PHE A 246 14.96 37.13 -0.40
N SER A 247 14.02 37.78 0.27
CA SER A 247 13.13 37.16 1.27
C SER A 247 11.68 37.33 0.84
N LEU A 248 10.81 36.41 1.29
CA LEU A 248 9.37 36.60 1.17
C LEU A 248 8.91 37.69 2.17
N LYS A 249 7.78 38.31 1.87
CA LYS A 249 7.12 39.21 2.81
C LYS A 249 6.72 38.46 4.09
N GLU A 250 7.33 38.84 5.22
CA GLU A 250 6.95 38.33 6.54
C GLU A 250 5.56 38.85 6.94
N ILE A 251 4.84 38.05 7.74
CA ILE A 251 3.51 38.37 8.28
C ILE A 251 3.65 39.32 9.47
#